data_AF-A0A2D6IV08-F1
#
_entry.id   AF-A0A2D6IV08-F1
#
_cell.length_a   1.000
_cell.length_b   1.000
_cell.length_c   1.000
_cell.angle_alpha   90.00
_cell.angle_beta   90.00
_cell.angle_gamma   90.00
#
_symmetry.space_group_name_H-M   'P 1'
#
loop_
_entity.id
_entity.type
_entity.pdbx_description
1 polymer ?
#
loop_
_entity_poly.entity_id
_entity_poly.type
_entity_poly.pdbx_seq_one_letter_code
_entity_poly.pdbx_strand_id
1 'polypeptide(L)'
;MTKSKQTASSSGTREALLLAGERLIAENGIDAVSLRQINTAAGQRNSSAAHYHFGSKEALVRAIFEYRMERVNSNRQSRLKT
;
A
#
# COMPACT_ATOMS: atom_id res chain seq x y z
N MET A 1 -15.42 27.57 2.91
CA MET A 1 -14.30 27.11 2.04
C MET A 1 -13.23 26.43 2.88
N THR A 2 -13.31 25.11 3.14
CA THR A 2 -12.23 24.38 3.86
C THR A 2 -12.28 22.88 3.55
N LYS A 3 -11.82 22.47 2.36
CA LYS A 3 -11.59 21.05 2.04
C LYS A 3 -10.42 20.92 1.05
N SER A 4 -9.19 21.16 1.51
CA SER A 4 -8.01 21.01 0.63
C SER A 4 -6.70 20.57 1.30
N LYS A 5 -6.71 20.15 2.58
CA LYS A 5 -5.47 19.74 3.27
C LYS A 5 -5.42 18.27 3.74
N GLN A 6 -6.50 17.50 3.57
CA GLN A 6 -6.61 16.11 4.06
C GLN A 6 -6.26 15.02 3.02
N THR A 7 -6.17 15.35 1.74
CA THR A 7 -5.98 14.33 0.68
C THR A 7 -4.51 14.03 0.37
N ALA A 8 -3.61 15.01 0.52
CA ALA A 8 -2.18 14.82 0.25
C ALA A 8 -1.45 14.03 1.36
N SER A 9 -1.92 14.12 2.61
CA SER A 9 -1.33 13.36 3.72
C SER A 9 -1.85 11.91 3.77
N SER A 10 -3.10 11.69 3.36
CA SER A 10 -3.70 10.36 3.34
C SER A 10 -3.18 9.49 2.20
N SER A 11 -2.89 10.08 1.02
CA SER A 11 -2.26 9.36 -0.09
C SER A 11 -0.84 8.91 0.25
N GLY A 12 -0.01 9.80 0.82
CA GLY A 12 1.35 9.46 1.23
C GLY A 12 1.41 8.40 2.32
N THR A 13 0.48 8.44 3.29
CA THR A 13 0.38 7.41 4.34
C THR A 13 -0.01 6.06 3.76
N ARG A 14 -1.01 6.04 2.86
CA ARG A 14 -1.46 4.81 2.20
C ARG A 14 -0.33 4.19 1.38
N GLU A 15 0.44 4.98 0.63
CA GLU A 15 1.58 4.47 -0.15
C GLU A 15 2.71 3.95 0.75
N ALA A 16 3.06 4.67 1.82
CA ALA A 16 4.08 4.21 2.77
C ALA A 16 3.71 2.85 3.39
N LEU A 17 2.45 2.67 3.77
CA LEU A 17 1.93 1.40 4.28
C LEU A 17 1.94 0.29 3.23
N LEU A 18 1.61 0.62 1.98
CA LEU A 18 1.64 -0.33 0.86
C LEU A 18 3.06 -0.85 0.61
N LEU A 19 4.04 0.06 0.53
CA LEU A 19 5.44 -0.29 0.28
C LEU A 19 6.07 -1.05 1.45
N ALA A 20 5.77 -0.64 2.70
CA ALA A 20 6.23 -1.37 3.89
C ALA A 20 5.61 -2.78 3.96
N GLY A 21 4.32 -2.90 3.65
CA GLY A 21 3.61 -4.18 3.59
C GLY A 21 4.20 -5.11 2.53
N GLU A 22 4.44 -4.59 1.32
CA GLU A 22 5.08 -5.33 0.24
C GLU A 22 6.43 -5.90 0.67
N ARG A 23 7.29 -5.05 1.24
CA ARG A 23 8.62 -5.48 1.69
C ARG A 23 8.53 -6.59 2.73
N LEU A 24 7.75 -6.37 3.79
CA LEU A 24 7.66 -7.34 4.89
C LEU A 24 7.11 -8.68 4.43
N ILE A 25 6.10 -8.65 3.55
CA ILE A 25 5.49 -9.87 3.00
C ILE A 25 6.46 -10.60 2.09
N ALA A 26 7.23 -9.88 1.27
CA ALA A 26 8.24 -10.49 0.41
C ALA A 26 9.37 -11.15 1.21
N GLU A 27 9.76 -10.55 2.34
CA GLU A 27 10.85 -11.07 3.20
C GLU A 27 10.41 -12.22 4.10
N ASN A 28 9.17 -12.18 4.62
CA ASN A 28 8.73 -13.08 5.71
C ASN A 28 7.56 -13.99 5.33
N GLY A 29 6.94 -13.79 4.16
CA GLY A 29 5.70 -14.44 3.76
C GLY A 29 4.45 -13.74 4.32
N ILE A 30 3.31 -14.00 3.69
CA ILE A 30 2.02 -13.33 4.01
C ILE A 30 1.56 -13.66 5.43
N ASP A 31 1.72 -14.90 5.89
CA ASP A 31 1.17 -15.35 7.17
C ASP A 31 1.95 -14.83 8.39
N ALA A 32 3.25 -14.57 8.23
CA ALA A 32 4.11 -14.08 9.30
C ALA A 32 3.99 -12.56 9.55
N VAL A 33 3.26 -11.83 8.71
CA VAL A 33 3.15 -10.36 8.77
C VAL A 33 1.76 -9.93 9.23
N SER A 34 1.73 -9.05 10.23
CA SER A 34 0.53 -8.39 10.75
C SER A 34 0.42 -6.93 10.30
N LEU A 35 -0.81 -6.40 10.25
CA LEU A 35 -1.06 -4.97 9.97
C LEU A 35 -0.36 -4.04 10.98
N ARG A 36 -0.15 -4.50 12.22
CA ARG A 36 0.58 -3.74 13.24
C ARG A 36 2.07 -3.62 12.89
N GLN A 37 2.71 -4.71 12.47
CA GLN A 37 4.11 -4.67 12.01
C GLN A 37 4.27 -3.74 10.81
N ILE A 38 3.29 -3.75 9.90
CA ILE A 38 3.27 -2.85 8.73
C ILE A 38 3.19 -1.37 9.16
N ASN A 39 2.32 -1.03 10.13
CA ASN A 39 2.26 0.33 10.68
C ASN A 39 3.61 0.78 11.24
N THR A 40 4.26 -0.08 12.03
CA THR A 40 5.57 0.22 12.62
C THR A 40 6.64 0.41 11.54
N ALA A 41 6.70 -0.49 10.56
CA ALA A 41 7.66 -0.41 9.46
C ALA A 41 7.44 0.82 8.56
N ALA A 42 6.19 1.25 8.39
CA ALA A 42 5.83 2.47 7.67
C ALA A 42 6.02 3.77 8.50
N GLY A 43 6.59 3.68 9.71
CA GLY A 43 6.82 4.83 10.59
C GLY A 43 5.54 5.48 11.14
N GLN A 44 4.41 4.76 11.10
CA GLN A 44 3.13 5.30 11.52
C GLN A 44 3.02 5.27 13.05
N ARG A 45 2.74 6.44 13.65
CA ARG A 45 2.46 6.56 15.09
C ARG A 45 1.10 5.97 15.46
N ASN A 46 0.18 5.87 14.50
CA ASN A 46 -1.16 5.32 14.69
C ASN A 46 -1.19 3.83 14.31
N SER A 47 -1.42 2.97 15.29
CA SER A 47 -1.52 1.51 15.13
C SER A 47 -2.74 1.05 14.32
N SER A 48 -3.67 1.95 14.01
CA SER A 48 -4.86 1.67 13.20
C SER A 48 -4.74 2.15 11.75
N ALA A 49 -3.63 2.78 11.34
CA ALA A 49 -3.53 3.38 10.01
C ALA A 49 -3.68 2.34 8.88
N ALA A 50 -2.96 1.21 8.95
CA ALA A 50 -3.09 0.11 8.00
C ALA A 50 -4.52 -0.46 7.94
N HIS A 51 -5.15 -0.67 9.10
CA HIS A 51 -6.52 -1.16 9.16
C HIS A 51 -7.52 -0.13 8.60
N TYR A 52 -7.30 1.17 8.82
CA TYR A 52 -8.15 2.22 8.27
C TYR A 52 -8.04 2.30 6.74
N HIS A 53 -6.83 2.21 6.18
CA HIS A 53 -6.61 2.36 4.75
C HIS A 53 -6.95 1.12 3.92
N PHE A 54 -6.78 -0.08 4.49
CA PHE A 54 -6.93 -1.33 3.76
C PHE A 54 -8.01 -2.24 4.33
N GLY A 55 -8.45 -2.05 5.57
CA GLY A 55 -9.40 -2.93 6.25
C GLY A 55 -8.74 -4.23 6.72
N SER A 56 -8.18 -5.01 5.81
CA SER A 56 -7.59 -6.32 6.11
C SER A 56 -6.23 -6.56 5.45
N LYS A 57 -5.54 -7.62 5.88
CA LYS A 57 -4.27 -8.06 5.27
C LYS A 57 -4.47 -8.49 3.82
N GLU A 58 -5.56 -9.20 3.53
CA GLU A 58 -5.92 -9.67 2.19
C GLU A 58 -6.20 -8.50 1.25
N ALA A 59 -6.90 -7.47 1.74
CA ALA A 59 -7.15 -6.26 0.99
C ALA A 59 -5.86 -5.45 0.74
N LEU A 60 -4.93 -5.43 1.70
CA LEU A 60 -3.59 -4.85 1.51
C LEU A 60 -2.79 -5.61 0.45
N VAL A 61 -2.80 -6.96 0.49
CA VAL A 61 -2.13 -7.79 -0.53
C VAL A 61 -2.71 -7.54 -1.92
N ARG A 62 -4.04 -7.45 -2.04
CA ARG A 62 -4.70 -7.10 -3.30
C ARG A 62 -4.27 -5.72 -3.79
N ALA A 63 -4.22 -4.73 -2.92
CA ALA A 63 -3.77 -3.38 -3.26
C ALA A 63 -2.30 -3.34 -3.73
N ILE A 64 -1.41 -4.13 -3.12
CA ILE A 64 -0.02 -4.29 -3.58
C ILE A 64 0.01 -4.88 -4.99
N PHE A 65 -0.77 -5.93 -5.23
CA PHE A 65 -0.84 -6.56 -6.56
C PHE A 65 -1.32 -5.57 -7.62
N GLU A 66 -2.40 -4.83 -7.36
CA GLU A 66 -2.93 -3.80 -8.26
C GLU A 66 -1.89 -2.71 -8.55
N TYR A 67 -1.24 -2.18 -7.51
CA TYR A 67 -0.20 -1.15 -7.63
C TYR A 67 0.97 -1.60 -8.53
N ARG A 68 1.39 -2.87 -8.43
CA ARG A 68 2.45 -3.41 -9.27
C ARG A 68 1.97 -3.71 -10.69
N MET A 69 0.76 -4.22 -10.84
CA MET A 69 0.16 -4.52 -12.14
C MET A 69 -0.10 -3.26 -12.97
N GLU A 70 -0.41 -2.12 -12.35
CA GLU A 70 -0.53 -0.84 -13.06
C GLU A 70 0.77 -0.48 -13.80
N ARG A 71 1.93 -0.67 -13.14
CA ARG A 71 3.24 -0.43 -13.77
C ARG A 71 3.54 -1.42 -14.89
N VAL A 72 3.25 -2.71 -14.68
CA VAL A 72 3.44 -3.75 -15.71
C VAL A 72 2.54 -3.49 -16.92
N ASN A 73 1.28 -3.17 -16.70
CA ASN A 73 0.32 -2.91 -17.76
C ASN A 73 0.66 -1.64 -18.54
N SER A 74 1.15 -0.60 -17.89
CA SER A 74 1.64 0.61 -18.56
C SER A 74 2.76 0.29 -19.54
N ASN A 75 3.72 -0.57 -19.14
CA ASN A 75 4.79 -1.05 -20.01
C ASN A 75 4.29 -1.95 -21.16
N ARG A 76 3.24 -2.73 -20.93
CA ARG A 76 2.63 -3.56 -21.98
C ARG A 76 1.89 -2.71 -23.01
N GLN A 77 1.15 -1.70 -22.56
CA GLN A 77 0.40 -0.77 -23.42
C GLN A 77 1.33 0.04 -24.34
N SER A 78 2.52 0.45 -23.87
CA SER A 78 3.48 1.15 -24.73
C SER A 78 4.07 0.27 -25.84
N ARG A 79 4.13 -1.05 -25.63
CA ARG A 79 4.64 -2.02 -26.62
C ARG A 79 3.61 -2.52 -27.61
N LEU A 80 2.31 -2.37 -27.32
CA LEU A 80 1.21 -2.79 -28.20
C LEU A 80 0.70 -1.68 -29.13
N LYS A 81 1.15 -0.42 -28.94
CA LYS A 81 0.77 0.75 -29.76
C LYS A 81 1.70 0.97 -30.98
N THR A 82 2.34 -0.08 -31.48
CA THR A 82 3.14 -0.06 -32.72
C THR A 82 2.34 -0.69 -33.84
#